data_AF-A0A7J6FCZ1-F1
#
_entry.id   AF-A0A7J6FCZ1-F1
#
_cell.length_a   1.000
_cell.length_b   1.000
_cell.length_c   1.000
_cell.angle_alpha   90.00
_cell.angle_beta   90.00
_cell.angle_gamma   90.00
#
_symmetry.space_group_name_H-M   'P 1'
#
loop_
_entity.id
_entity.type
_entity.pdbx_description
1 polymer ?
#
loop_
_entity_poly.entity_id
_entity_poly.type
_entity_poly.pdbx_seq_one_letter_code
_entity_poly.pdbx_strand_id
1 'polypeptide(L)'
;MSYNDDEPVVSIQDVPEKNSTQFPEGKTTLSIINKSEAPIEENKLKVMLELTGSGLGNNRSGVDLVTVLDVSGSMGTGEKLAKMKMAMQFVIKKLSSIDRLSVVTFNGNSMRLCPLRQITENAQSEIENLVTALIAEGTTNIGAGLETGLKVVNDRTLSKGRVVGIMLMSDGLQNGPRDATKVQIGNVPVYTFGFGADHDPTVLKIVADNSAGGTFSAVQNEDNLSIAFSQCLAGLLTVVVQDLKLTLTEFETESSIENVSAGNYPQSKDIDAGSVTISFGDLYDKEIRKVLVHLLLPSIPKPRGAIVLKIDYNYSTGGILFRVNPERVIIERKETLVEEAEKEDVTMEDNRLFVAKTMKEARSMANDKRLEEARDKIVDAQNMLEDGVAFVDESSPNYSMVEMLRFELQQLLRLMKSEDIYEKQGRPFLLSSETSHDRQRFASRGNVDRMRLFATPRMNSYLEQAKAFDEDPTKPLPNADDDLNEELEADPLGPIVGALSYYIQSAIQSLQAIDNIIKNGR
;
A
#
# COMPACT_ATOMS: atom_id res chain seq x y z
N MET A 1 -32.05 7.24 9.13
CA MET A 1 -32.29 6.35 7.97
C MET A 1 -31.19 5.32 7.93
N SER A 2 -31.49 4.03 7.74
CA SER A 2 -30.52 2.93 7.56
C SER A 2 -30.44 2.59 6.07
N TYR A 3 -29.27 2.26 5.53
CA TYR A 3 -29.11 1.84 4.14
C TYR A 3 -29.22 0.31 4.01
N ASN A 4 -30.45 -0.21 3.92
CA ASN A 4 -30.73 -1.65 3.87
C ASN A 4 -31.22 -2.11 2.49
N ASP A 5 -30.79 -1.41 1.43
CA ASP A 5 -31.27 -1.56 0.05
C ASP A 5 -30.22 -2.16 -0.88
N ASP A 6 -29.23 -2.85 -0.31
CA ASP A 6 -28.24 -3.60 -1.08
C ASP A 6 -28.90 -4.73 -1.88
N GLU A 7 -28.53 -4.83 -3.15
CA GLU A 7 -28.89 -5.99 -3.97
C GLU A 7 -28.24 -7.26 -3.38
N PRO A 8 -28.97 -8.40 -3.33
CA PRO A 8 -28.35 -9.65 -2.95
C PRO A 8 -27.21 -9.94 -3.92
N VAL A 9 -26.02 -10.23 -3.38
CA VAL A 9 -24.85 -10.56 -4.21
C VAL A 9 -25.21 -11.77 -5.05
N VAL A 10 -25.37 -11.56 -6.35
CA VAL A 10 -25.61 -12.67 -7.28
C VAL A 10 -24.33 -13.47 -7.29
N SER A 11 -24.36 -14.65 -6.65
CA SER A 11 -23.39 -15.70 -6.91
C SER A 11 -23.45 -15.93 -8.41
N ILE A 12 -22.33 -15.77 -9.13
CA ILE A 12 -22.23 -16.11 -10.55
C ILE A 12 -22.45 -17.62 -10.69
N GLN A 13 -23.71 -18.03 -10.64
CA GLN A 13 -24.21 -19.32 -11.09
C GLN A 13 -24.21 -19.21 -12.60
N ASP A 14 -23.07 -19.57 -13.21
CA ASP A 14 -22.91 -20.02 -14.60
C ASP A 14 -21.44 -20.08 -15.06
N VAL A 15 -20.46 -19.90 -14.17
CA VAL A 15 -19.15 -20.54 -14.37
C VAL A 15 -19.27 -21.94 -13.78
N PRO A 16 -19.06 -23.02 -14.55
CA PRO A 16 -19.04 -24.36 -13.97
C PRO A 16 -18.08 -24.32 -12.79
N GLU A 17 -18.41 -24.97 -11.68
CA GLU A 17 -17.43 -25.42 -10.68
C GLU A 17 -16.41 -26.33 -11.39
N LYS A 18 -15.55 -25.78 -12.26
CA LYS A 18 -14.21 -26.31 -12.42
C LYS A 18 -13.66 -26.19 -11.02
N ASN A 19 -13.37 -27.33 -10.41
CA ASN A 19 -12.56 -27.47 -9.20
C ASN A 19 -11.35 -26.53 -9.26
N SER A 20 -11.53 -25.24 -8.99
CA SER A 20 -10.46 -24.28 -8.91
C SER A 20 -9.95 -24.46 -7.50
N THR A 21 -8.90 -25.25 -7.38
CA THR A 21 -8.19 -25.46 -6.14
C THR A 21 -7.76 -24.09 -5.62
N GLN A 22 -8.55 -23.49 -4.73
CA GLN A 22 -8.14 -22.29 -4.01
C GLN A 22 -7.14 -22.78 -2.97
N PHE A 23 -5.87 -22.55 -3.25
CA PHE A 23 -4.81 -22.72 -2.27
C PHE A 23 -4.77 -21.45 -1.43
N PRO A 24 -5.23 -21.48 -0.16
CA PRO A 24 -4.94 -20.39 0.76
C PRO A 24 -3.43 -20.29 1.03
N GLU A 25 -2.68 -21.37 0.81
CA GLU A 25 -1.23 -21.42 0.94
C GLU A 25 -0.52 -20.53 -0.10
N GLY A 26 0.57 -19.90 0.33
CA GLY A 26 1.52 -19.25 -0.58
C GLY A 26 1.03 -17.96 -1.25
N LYS A 27 -0.07 -17.34 -0.78
CA LYS A 27 -0.48 -16.00 -1.22
C LYS A 27 0.45 -14.88 -0.74
N THR A 28 1.34 -15.20 0.20
CA THR A 28 2.46 -14.35 0.60
C THR A 28 3.71 -15.20 0.67
N THR A 29 4.82 -14.68 0.18
CA THR A 29 6.16 -15.28 0.33
C THR A 29 7.01 -14.41 1.25
N LEU A 30 7.88 -15.05 2.04
CA LEU A 30 8.84 -14.39 2.92
C LEU A 30 10.26 -14.63 2.39
N SER A 31 11.01 -13.56 2.16
CA SER A 31 12.46 -13.60 1.94
C SER A 31 13.18 -13.00 3.15
N ILE A 32 14.28 -13.62 3.57
CA ILE A 32 15.10 -13.20 4.72
C ILE A 32 16.48 -12.84 4.18
N ILE A 33 16.91 -11.61 4.41
CA ILE A 33 18.19 -11.07 3.91
C ILE A 33 18.99 -10.55 5.11
N ASN A 34 20.11 -11.22 5.39
CA ASN A 34 21.03 -10.91 6.49
C ASN A 34 22.42 -11.49 6.20
N LYS A 35 23.42 -11.08 7.00
CA LYS A 35 24.72 -11.77 7.07
C LYS A 35 24.55 -13.16 7.65
N SER A 36 25.25 -14.16 7.12
CA SER A 36 25.17 -15.54 7.62
C SER A 36 26.05 -15.78 8.86
N GLU A 37 26.99 -14.88 9.14
CA GLU A 37 28.00 -15.03 10.19
C GLU A 37 28.03 -13.79 11.10
N ALA A 38 28.33 -14.00 12.38
CA ALA A 38 28.53 -12.94 13.36
C ALA A 38 29.63 -13.32 14.38
N PRO A 39 30.31 -12.35 15.02
CA PRO A 39 31.40 -12.66 15.94
C PRO A 39 30.85 -13.28 17.23
N ILE A 40 31.65 -14.03 17.98
CA ILE A 40 31.22 -14.57 19.29
C ILE A 40 31.06 -13.46 20.33
N GLU A 41 31.72 -12.32 20.16
CA GLU A 41 31.53 -11.12 20.96
C GLU A 41 30.13 -10.54 20.76
N GLU A 42 29.75 -9.63 21.67
CA GLU A 42 28.52 -8.86 21.51
C GLU A 42 28.56 -8.05 20.21
N ASN A 43 27.51 -8.18 19.39
CA ASN A 43 27.46 -7.53 18.09
C ASN A 43 26.02 -7.24 17.66
N LYS A 44 25.84 -6.19 16.85
CA LYS A 44 24.56 -5.85 16.24
C LYS A 44 24.40 -6.56 14.89
N LEU A 45 23.21 -7.11 14.66
CA LEU A 45 22.84 -7.76 13.41
C LEU A 45 21.58 -7.11 12.85
N LYS A 46 21.59 -6.83 11.55
CA LYS A 46 20.41 -6.41 10.81
C LYS A 46 19.82 -7.62 10.07
N VAL A 47 18.50 -7.78 10.19
CA VAL A 47 17.75 -8.77 9.44
C VAL A 47 16.65 -8.04 8.68
N MET A 48 16.72 -8.06 7.35
CA MET A 48 15.65 -7.54 6.51
C MET A 48 14.73 -8.68 6.11
N LEU A 49 13.43 -8.46 6.31
CA LEU A 49 12.36 -9.37 5.91
C LEU A 49 11.60 -8.73 4.76
N GLU A 50 11.33 -9.49 3.71
CA GLU A 50 10.53 -9.05 2.57
C GLU A 50 9.30 -9.95 2.43
N LEU A 51 8.12 -9.35 2.57
CA LEU A 51 6.83 -10.01 2.38
C LEU A 51 6.25 -9.58 1.03
N THR A 52 6.00 -10.54 0.15
CA THR A 52 5.53 -10.28 -1.21
C THR A 52 4.20 -10.95 -1.47
N GLY A 53 3.21 -10.18 -1.93
CA GLY A 53 1.91 -10.71 -2.33
C GLY A 53 2.03 -11.51 -3.62
N SER A 54 1.33 -12.64 -3.70
CA SER A 54 1.38 -13.51 -4.86
C SER A 54 0.09 -14.30 -5.05
N GLY A 55 -0.06 -14.86 -6.25
CA GLY A 55 -1.11 -15.83 -6.56
C GLY A 55 -2.45 -15.19 -6.85
N LEU A 56 -2.49 -14.00 -7.45
CA LEU A 56 -3.72 -13.57 -8.14
C LEU A 56 -4.08 -14.63 -9.20
N GLY A 57 -5.31 -15.11 -9.17
CA GLY A 57 -5.79 -16.16 -10.07
C GLY A 57 -7.25 -15.94 -10.43
N ASN A 58 -7.83 -16.86 -11.20
CA ASN A 58 -9.18 -16.78 -11.79
C ASN A 58 -10.31 -16.34 -10.84
N ASN A 59 -10.14 -16.47 -9.52
CA ASN A 59 -11.13 -16.08 -8.52
C ASN A 59 -10.59 -14.94 -7.66
N ARG A 60 -10.40 -13.76 -8.26
CA ARG A 60 -10.12 -12.54 -7.49
C ARG A 60 -11.29 -12.22 -6.54
N SER A 61 -10.98 -11.60 -5.43
CA SER A 61 -12.01 -11.12 -4.50
C SER A 61 -12.79 -9.98 -5.13
N GLY A 62 -14.13 -10.02 -5.05
CA GLY A 62 -14.95 -8.88 -5.46
C GLY A 62 -14.74 -7.68 -4.53
N VAL A 63 -14.79 -6.47 -5.10
CA VAL A 63 -14.57 -5.22 -4.37
C VAL A 63 -15.91 -4.55 -4.02
N ASP A 64 -16.03 -4.03 -2.81
CA ASP A 64 -17.05 -3.08 -2.38
C ASP A 64 -16.42 -1.68 -2.34
N LEU A 65 -16.63 -0.91 -3.40
CA LEU A 65 -16.08 0.43 -3.55
C LEU A 65 -17.14 1.49 -3.28
N VAL A 66 -16.80 2.45 -2.43
CA VAL A 66 -17.60 3.67 -2.25
C VAL A 66 -16.78 4.87 -2.66
N THR A 67 -17.24 5.62 -3.65
CA THR A 67 -16.59 6.88 -4.03
C THR A 67 -17.29 8.04 -3.34
N VAL A 68 -16.51 8.95 -2.77
CA VAL A 68 -16.97 10.14 -2.05
C VAL A 68 -16.39 11.35 -2.77
N LEU A 69 -17.21 12.01 -3.57
CA LEU A 69 -16.78 12.98 -4.57
C LEU A 69 -17.23 14.39 -4.21
N ASP A 70 -16.28 15.32 -4.22
CA ASP A 70 -16.56 16.74 -4.10
C ASP A 70 -17.28 17.28 -5.34
N VAL A 71 -18.42 17.94 -5.12
CA VAL A 71 -19.18 18.67 -6.15
C VAL A 71 -19.46 20.11 -5.68
N SER A 72 -18.59 20.66 -4.83
CA SER A 72 -18.67 22.05 -4.38
C SER A 72 -18.39 23.03 -5.50
N GLY A 73 -18.71 24.32 -5.30
CA GLY A 73 -18.60 25.34 -6.33
C GLY A 73 -17.19 25.50 -6.93
N SER A 74 -16.12 25.17 -6.19
CA SER A 74 -14.73 25.19 -6.69
C SER A 74 -14.51 24.23 -7.86
N MET A 75 -15.17 23.07 -7.85
CA MET A 75 -15.13 22.08 -8.93
C MET A 75 -15.72 22.60 -10.24
N GLY A 76 -16.55 23.64 -10.19
CA GLY A 76 -17.10 24.32 -11.38
C GLY A 76 -16.08 25.22 -12.09
N THR A 77 -14.89 25.41 -11.52
CA THR A 77 -13.82 26.22 -12.11
C THR A 77 -13.03 25.40 -13.12
N GLY A 78 -12.89 25.92 -14.34
CA GLY A 78 -12.09 25.28 -15.39
C GLY A 78 -12.67 23.94 -15.82
N GLU A 79 -11.82 22.93 -15.93
CA GLU A 79 -12.20 21.57 -16.35
C GLU A 79 -12.27 20.57 -15.19
N LYS A 80 -12.12 21.01 -13.93
CA LYS A 80 -12.04 20.14 -12.75
C LYS A 80 -13.16 19.11 -12.65
N LEU A 81 -14.42 19.55 -12.73
CA LEU A 81 -15.57 18.64 -12.73
C LEU A 81 -15.58 17.69 -13.93
N ALA A 82 -15.16 18.16 -15.11
CA ALA A 82 -15.08 17.32 -16.30
C ALA A 82 -14.00 16.22 -16.16
N LYS A 83 -12.83 16.55 -15.62
CA LYS A 83 -11.74 15.61 -15.32
C LYS A 83 -12.15 14.61 -14.24
N MET A 84 -12.88 15.03 -13.21
CA MET A 84 -13.45 14.10 -12.22
C MET A 84 -14.45 13.13 -12.85
N LYS A 85 -15.35 13.61 -13.71
CA LYS A 85 -16.31 12.74 -14.42
C LYS A 85 -15.59 11.72 -15.31
N MET A 86 -14.55 12.15 -16.02
CA MET A 86 -13.70 11.27 -16.84
C MET A 86 -13.00 10.20 -15.99
N ALA A 87 -12.38 10.59 -14.88
CA ALA A 87 -11.76 9.67 -13.94
C ALA A 87 -12.75 8.64 -13.37
N MET A 88 -13.98 9.08 -13.06
CA MET A 88 -15.04 8.20 -12.59
C MET A 88 -15.55 7.25 -13.69
N GLN A 89 -15.63 7.70 -14.94
CA GLN A 89 -15.96 6.81 -16.07
C GLN A 89 -14.90 5.71 -16.22
N PHE A 90 -13.61 6.04 -16.07
CA PHE A 90 -12.55 5.03 -16.04
C PHE A 90 -12.81 4.02 -14.91
N VAL A 91 -13.05 4.48 -13.68
CA VAL A 91 -13.33 3.60 -12.54
C VAL A 91 -14.51 2.67 -12.82
N ILE A 92 -15.64 3.22 -13.28
CA ILE A 92 -16.87 2.45 -13.55
C ILE A 92 -16.63 1.36 -14.62
N LYS A 93 -15.92 1.69 -15.70
CA LYS A 93 -15.62 0.76 -16.80
C LYS A 93 -14.62 -0.33 -16.42
N LYS A 94 -13.73 -0.07 -15.45
CA LYS A 94 -12.75 -1.05 -14.98
C LYS A 94 -13.35 -2.07 -14.01
N LEU A 95 -14.41 -1.73 -13.28
CA LEU A 95 -15.09 -2.69 -12.40
C LEU A 95 -15.80 -3.77 -13.23
N SER A 96 -15.87 -4.99 -12.70
CA SER A 96 -16.61 -6.09 -13.34
C SER A 96 -17.89 -6.43 -12.56
N SER A 97 -18.68 -7.37 -13.09
CA SER A 97 -19.95 -7.81 -12.50
C SER A 97 -19.85 -8.36 -11.08
N ILE A 98 -18.68 -8.83 -10.63
CA ILE A 98 -18.49 -9.25 -9.23
C ILE A 98 -18.29 -8.08 -8.28
N ASP A 99 -17.93 -6.90 -8.77
CA ASP A 99 -17.66 -5.71 -7.98
C ASP A 99 -18.94 -4.91 -7.72
N ARG A 100 -18.94 -4.17 -6.61
CA ARG A 100 -20.02 -3.27 -6.23
C ARG A 100 -19.52 -1.84 -6.09
N LEU A 101 -20.31 -0.89 -6.57
CA LEU A 101 -20.03 0.53 -6.49
C LEU A 101 -21.21 1.29 -5.87
N SER A 102 -20.90 2.23 -4.97
CA SER A 102 -21.80 3.30 -4.58
C SER A 102 -21.11 4.64 -4.78
N VAL A 103 -21.85 5.61 -5.33
CA VAL A 103 -21.35 6.98 -5.52
C VAL A 103 -22.03 7.89 -4.52
N VAL A 104 -21.21 8.53 -3.68
CA VAL A 104 -21.60 9.57 -2.74
C VAL A 104 -21.01 10.87 -3.23
N THR A 105 -21.81 11.94 -3.23
CA THR A 105 -21.34 13.29 -3.50
C THR A 105 -21.49 14.16 -2.27
N PHE A 106 -20.67 15.19 -2.17
CA PHE A 106 -20.83 16.19 -1.13
C PHE A 106 -20.55 17.60 -1.65
N ASN A 107 -21.30 18.53 -1.07
CA ASN A 107 -21.04 19.96 -1.11
C ASN A 107 -21.26 20.53 0.30
N GLY A 108 -22.22 21.42 0.53
CA GLY A 108 -22.67 21.77 1.88
C GLY A 108 -23.35 20.62 2.61
N ASN A 109 -24.00 19.72 1.87
CA ASN A 109 -24.62 18.48 2.37
C ASN A 109 -24.01 17.27 1.63
N SER A 110 -24.27 16.06 2.14
CA SER A 110 -23.91 14.82 1.48
C SER A 110 -25.12 14.13 0.88
N MET A 111 -24.94 13.49 -0.28
CA MET A 111 -25.98 12.73 -0.97
C MET A 111 -25.41 11.41 -1.49
N ARG A 112 -26.13 10.32 -1.26
CA ARG A 112 -25.86 9.02 -1.89
C ARG A 112 -26.62 8.98 -3.22
N LEU A 113 -25.91 9.02 -4.35
CA LEU A 113 -26.50 9.02 -5.69
C LEU A 113 -27.08 7.66 -6.07
N CYS A 114 -26.39 6.58 -5.69
CA CYS A 114 -26.84 5.22 -5.90
C CYS A 114 -26.54 4.34 -4.68
N PRO A 115 -27.38 3.33 -4.39
CA PRO A 115 -27.05 2.27 -3.43
C PRO A 115 -25.77 1.52 -3.85
N LEU A 116 -25.27 0.64 -2.97
CA LEU A 116 -24.14 -0.23 -3.31
C LEU A 116 -24.61 -1.35 -4.24
N ARG A 117 -24.33 -1.24 -5.54
CA ARG A 117 -24.88 -2.11 -6.59
C ARG A 117 -23.80 -2.85 -7.36
N GLN A 118 -24.11 -4.06 -7.82
CA GLN A 118 -23.20 -4.82 -8.69
C GLN A 118 -23.09 -4.15 -10.06
N ILE A 119 -21.88 -4.12 -10.64
CA ILE A 119 -21.63 -3.51 -11.95
C ILE A 119 -22.05 -4.46 -13.09
N THR A 120 -23.36 -4.62 -13.25
CA THR A 120 -23.96 -5.22 -14.46
C THR A 120 -23.94 -4.19 -15.60
N GLU A 121 -24.05 -4.62 -16.87
CA GLU A 121 -24.05 -3.70 -18.03
C GLU A 121 -25.09 -2.57 -17.90
N ASN A 122 -26.29 -2.90 -17.40
CA ASN A 122 -27.36 -1.92 -17.17
C ASN A 122 -27.00 -0.97 -16.01
N ALA A 123 -26.57 -1.52 -14.86
CA ALA A 123 -26.20 -0.70 -13.70
C ALA A 123 -25.01 0.21 -14.01
N GLN A 124 -24.04 -0.27 -14.79
CA GLN A 124 -22.91 0.50 -15.28
C GLN A 124 -23.40 1.74 -16.05
N SER A 125 -24.25 1.54 -17.06
CA SER A 125 -24.82 2.62 -17.86
C SER A 125 -25.63 3.62 -17.02
N GLU A 126 -26.39 3.14 -16.03
CA GLU A 126 -27.14 4.00 -15.11
C GLU A 126 -26.20 4.87 -14.24
N ILE A 127 -25.15 4.27 -13.67
CA ILE A 127 -24.19 5.00 -12.82
C ILE A 127 -23.38 6.00 -13.65
N GLU A 128 -22.97 5.64 -14.87
CA GLU A 128 -22.30 6.56 -15.79
C GLU A 128 -23.17 7.80 -16.06
N ASN A 129 -24.45 7.61 -16.35
CA ASN A 129 -25.39 8.72 -16.57
C ASN A 129 -25.54 9.61 -15.32
N LEU A 130 -25.61 9.01 -14.12
CA LEU A 130 -25.65 9.78 -12.86
C LEU A 130 -24.40 10.64 -12.66
N VAL A 131 -23.22 10.09 -12.95
CA VAL A 131 -21.94 10.83 -12.86
C VAL A 131 -21.88 11.94 -13.90
N THR A 132 -22.29 11.67 -15.15
CA THR A 132 -22.31 12.69 -16.21
C THR A 132 -23.26 13.84 -15.89
N ALA A 133 -24.35 13.60 -15.16
CA ALA A 133 -25.33 14.60 -14.75
C ALA A 133 -24.88 15.49 -13.56
N LEU A 134 -23.72 15.23 -12.94
CA LEU A 134 -23.26 16.02 -11.79
C LEU A 134 -23.03 17.50 -12.12
N ILE A 135 -23.37 18.37 -11.17
CA ILE A 135 -23.21 19.82 -11.26
C ILE A 135 -22.47 20.28 -10.02
N ALA A 136 -21.51 21.20 -10.21
CA ALA A 136 -20.75 21.79 -9.12
C ALA A 136 -21.49 22.98 -8.51
N GLU A 137 -21.79 22.91 -7.21
CA GLU A 137 -22.46 23.98 -6.47
C GLU A 137 -22.26 23.86 -4.96
N GLY A 138 -22.41 24.99 -4.25
CA GLY A 138 -22.40 25.00 -2.78
C GLY A 138 -21.00 25.01 -2.15
N THR A 139 -20.95 24.72 -0.85
CA THR A 139 -19.73 24.72 -0.02
C THR A 139 -19.08 23.33 0.04
N THR A 140 -18.08 23.11 0.90
CA THR A 140 -17.23 21.91 0.95
C THR A 140 -17.26 21.26 2.33
N ASN A 141 -18.12 20.25 2.51
CA ASN A 141 -18.34 19.53 3.76
C ASN A 141 -17.82 18.09 3.69
N ILE A 142 -16.48 17.95 3.73
CA ILE A 142 -15.78 16.66 3.64
C ILE A 142 -16.27 15.69 4.72
N GLY A 143 -16.50 16.18 5.96
CA GLY A 143 -16.94 15.34 7.07
C GLY A 143 -18.29 14.67 6.81
N ALA A 144 -19.27 15.38 6.25
CA ALA A 144 -20.58 14.80 5.92
C ALA A 144 -20.48 13.76 4.79
N GLY A 145 -19.65 14.02 3.78
CA GLY A 145 -19.37 13.07 2.70
C GLY A 145 -18.76 11.77 3.24
N LEU A 146 -17.73 11.88 4.08
CA LEU A 146 -17.06 10.76 4.71
C LEU A 146 -18.01 9.94 5.59
N GLU A 147 -18.82 10.57 6.45
CA GLU A 147 -19.80 9.88 7.28
C GLU A 147 -20.84 9.11 6.44
N THR A 148 -21.25 9.69 5.31
CA THR A 148 -22.20 9.05 4.40
C THR A 148 -21.57 7.84 3.71
N GLY A 149 -20.33 7.97 3.23
CA GLY A 149 -19.59 6.86 2.63
C GLY A 149 -19.36 5.72 3.63
N LEU A 150 -18.92 6.05 4.85
CA LEU A 150 -18.75 5.07 5.93
C LEU A 150 -20.06 4.37 6.29
N LYS A 151 -21.17 5.10 6.28
CA LYS A 151 -22.47 4.53 6.55
C LYS A 151 -22.91 3.56 5.46
N VAL A 152 -22.67 3.87 4.18
CA VAL A 152 -22.90 2.90 3.09
C VAL A 152 -22.11 1.62 3.32
N VAL A 153 -20.83 1.75 3.70
CA VAL A 153 -19.99 0.59 4.02
C VAL A 153 -20.52 -0.17 5.25
N ASN A 154 -20.90 0.51 6.32
CA ASN A 154 -21.28 -0.13 7.58
C ASN A 154 -22.68 -0.78 7.54
N ASP A 155 -23.62 -0.19 6.80
CA ASP A 155 -24.98 -0.72 6.66
C ASP A 155 -25.06 -1.84 5.59
N ARG A 156 -23.96 -2.08 4.85
CA ARG A 156 -23.93 -3.06 3.76
C ARG A 156 -24.19 -4.48 4.22
N THR A 157 -24.72 -5.29 3.30
CA THR A 157 -24.79 -6.74 3.49
C THR A 157 -23.38 -7.34 3.41
N LEU A 158 -22.86 -7.80 4.55
CA LEU A 158 -21.54 -8.41 4.67
C LEU A 158 -21.51 -9.77 3.96
N SER A 159 -20.75 -9.85 2.88
CA SER A 159 -20.37 -11.12 2.25
C SER A 159 -18.88 -11.38 2.51
N LYS A 160 -18.56 -12.62 2.90
CA LYS A 160 -17.20 -12.99 3.31
C LYS A 160 -16.21 -12.85 2.15
N GLY A 161 -14.98 -12.43 2.46
CA GLY A 161 -13.86 -12.41 1.52
C GLY A 161 -13.84 -11.27 0.51
N ARG A 162 -14.82 -10.36 0.53
CA ARG A 162 -14.79 -9.16 -0.32
C ARG A 162 -13.82 -8.12 0.20
N VAL A 163 -13.20 -7.41 -0.72
CA VAL A 163 -12.33 -6.25 -0.44
C VAL A 163 -13.23 -5.04 -0.25
N VAL A 164 -12.88 -4.11 0.63
CA VAL A 164 -13.64 -2.88 0.86
C VAL A 164 -12.73 -1.66 0.78
N GLY A 165 -13.20 -0.58 0.17
CA GLY A 165 -12.44 0.67 0.11
C GLY A 165 -13.32 1.89 -0.13
N ILE A 166 -12.95 3.01 0.49
CA ILE A 166 -13.54 4.32 0.21
C ILE A 166 -12.52 5.15 -0.56
N MET A 167 -12.90 5.66 -1.73
CA MET A 167 -12.11 6.65 -2.47
C MET A 167 -12.72 8.04 -2.25
N LEU A 168 -12.06 8.89 -1.48
CA LEU A 168 -12.51 10.23 -1.15
C LEU A 168 -11.68 11.28 -1.89
N MET A 169 -12.31 12.14 -2.66
CA MET A 169 -11.63 13.20 -3.42
C MET A 169 -12.20 14.57 -3.06
N SER A 170 -11.33 15.56 -2.86
CA SER A 170 -11.70 16.97 -2.68
C SER A 170 -10.69 17.93 -3.32
N ASP A 171 -11.19 19.03 -3.88
CA ASP A 171 -10.39 20.08 -4.52
C ASP A 171 -10.27 21.37 -3.69
N GLY A 172 -10.89 21.38 -2.51
CA GLY A 172 -11.11 22.59 -1.73
C GLY A 172 -10.81 22.43 -0.24
N LEU A 173 -10.80 23.57 0.45
CA LEU A 173 -10.66 23.63 1.89
C LEU A 173 -11.96 23.23 2.58
N GLN A 174 -11.86 22.43 3.64
CA GLN A 174 -13.02 22.10 4.46
C GLN A 174 -13.59 23.39 5.08
N ASN A 175 -14.82 23.73 4.74
CA ASN A 175 -15.53 24.91 5.25
C ASN A 175 -16.95 24.55 5.75
N GLY A 176 -17.31 23.26 5.72
CA GLY A 176 -18.53 22.73 6.31
C GLY A 176 -18.47 22.60 7.83
N PRO A 177 -19.63 22.47 8.49
CA PRO A 177 -19.72 22.38 9.95
C PRO A 177 -19.14 21.08 10.53
N ARG A 178 -18.96 20.05 9.70
CA ARG A 178 -18.48 18.74 10.15
C ARG A 178 -17.00 18.57 9.86
N ASP A 179 -16.25 18.38 10.93
CA ASP A 179 -14.81 18.20 10.87
C ASP A 179 -14.43 16.76 10.52
N ALA A 180 -13.93 16.54 9.29
CA ALA A 180 -13.55 15.22 8.80
C ALA A 180 -12.44 14.57 9.64
N THR A 181 -11.56 15.38 10.25
CA THR A 181 -10.45 14.87 11.09
C THR A 181 -10.92 14.17 12.37
N LYS A 182 -12.18 14.41 12.77
CA LYS A 182 -12.79 13.87 14.00
C LYS A 182 -13.78 12.73 13.72
N VAL A 183 -13.98 12.35 12.46
CA VAL A 183 -14.86 11.24 12.10
C VAL A 183 -14.23 9.92 12.53
N GLN A 184 -15.00 9.06 13.19
CA GLN A 184 -14.56 7.71 13.54
C GLN A 184 -14.73 6.79 12.33
N ILE A 185 -13.60 6.50 11.66
CA ILE A 185 -13.57 5.73 10.42
C ILE A 185 -13.74 4.21 10.67
N GLY A 186 -13.20 3.71 11.78
CA GLY A 186 -13.19 2.28 12.07
C GLY A 186 -12.21 1.52 11.16
N ASN A 187 -12.48 0.23 10.93
CA ASN A 187 -11.60 -0.66 10.17
C ASN A 187 -11.93 -0.68 8.67
N VAL A 188 -11.99 0.50 8.05
CA VAL A 188 -12.25 0.66 6.62
C VAL A 188 -11.10 1.48 6.00
N PRO A 189 -10.47 1.03 4.91
CA PRO A 189 -9.49 1.83 4.18
C PRO A 189 -10.13 3.05 3.52
N VAL A 190 -9.58 4.24 3.76
CA VAL A 190 -9.98 5.49 3.09
C VAL A 190 -8.79 6.03 2.30
N TYR A 191 -8.89 5.95 0.98
CA TYR A 191 -7.92 6.48 0.03
C TYR A 191 -8.34 7.90 -0.34
N THR A 192 -7.51 8.88 -0.02
CA THR A 192 -7.83 10.30 -0.18
C THR A 192 -7.04 10.92 -1.33
N PHE A 193 -7.71 11.76 -2.11
CA PHE A 193 -7.15 12.44 -3.28
C PHE A 193 -7.33 13.95 -3.13
N GLY A 194 -6.21 14.67 -3.02
CA GLY A 194 -6.20 16.13 -3.04
C GLY A 194 -6.08 16.63 -4.48
N PHE A 195 -7.14 17.23 -5.01
CA PHE A 195 -7.23 17.59 -6.43
C PHE A 195 -6.92 19.08 -6.66
N GLY A 196 -5.96 19.39 -7.54
CA GLY A 196 -5.50 20.76 -7.79
C GLY A 196 -4.73 21.36 -6.60
N ALA A 197 -4.52 22.68 -6.63
CA ALA A 197 -3.68 23.38 -5.63
C ALA A 197 -4.44 23.88 -4.39
N ASP A 198 -5.77 23.93 -4.42
CA ASP A 198 -6.61 24.62 -3.44
C ASP A 198 -7.24 23.69 -2.38
N HIS A 199 -6.88 22.42 -2.39
CA HIS A 199 -7.37 21.43 -1.44
C HIS A 199 -6.73 21.58 -0.05
N ASP A 200 -7.33 20.96 0.98
CA ASP A 200 -6.70 20.83 2.30
C ASP A 200 -5.96 19.48 2.44
N PRO A 201 -4.65 19.42 2.13
CA PRO A 201 -3.90 18.18 2.19
C PRO A 201 -3.75 17.65 3.61
N THR A 202 -3.80 18.52 4.62
CA THR A 202 -3.61 18.12 6.02
C THR A 202 -4.84 17.36 6.50
N VAL A 203 -6.05 17.86 6.19
CA VAL A 203 -7.30 17.17 6.52
C VAL A 203 -7.38 15.82 5.81
N LEU A 204 -7.10 15.77 4.50
CA LEU A 204 -7.15 14.53 3.73
C LEU A 204 -6.13 13.50 4.23
N LYS A 205 -4.90 13.93 4.54
CA LYS A 205 -3.88 13.06 5.15
C LYS A 205 -4.35 12.49 6.50
N ILE A 206 -4.92 13.31 7.37
CA ILE A 206 -5.42 12.85 8.68
C ILE A 206 -6.54 11.82 8.51
N VAL A 207 -7.46 12.04 7.56
CA VAL A 207 -8.52 11.07 7.23
C VAL A 207 -7.90 9.73 6.78
N ALA A 208 -6.91 9.76 5.89
CA ALA A 208 -6.23 8.54 5.45
C ALA A 208 -5.48 7.83 6.60
N ASP A 209 -4.78 8.59 7.45
CA ASP A 209 -4.02 8.04 8.58
C ASP A 209 -4.91 7.43 9.66
N ASN A 210 -6.09 8.01 9.89
CA ASN A 210 -7.09 7.48 10.83
C ASN A 210 -7.85 6.26 10.27
N SER A 211 -7.56 5.85 9.04
CA SER A 211 -8.20 4.71 8.37
C SER A 211 -7.29 3.49 8.32
N ALA A 212 -7.90 2.30 8.20
CA ALA A 212 -7.16 1.05 8.11
C ALA A 212 -6.53 0.89 6.72
N GLY A 213 -5.24 1.19 6.55
CA GLY A 213 -4.53 0.97 5.29
C GLY A 213 -4.77 2.04 4.21
N GLY A 214 -5.40 3.17 4.56
CA GLY A 214 -5.59 4.30 3.64
C GLY A 214 -4.30 4.99 3.24
N THR A 215 -4.38 5.71 2.12
CA THR A 215 -3.29 6.53 1.58
C THR A 215 -3.81 7.92 1.20
N PHE A 216 -2.93 8.91 1.26
CA PHE A 216 -3.15 10.24 0.68
C PHE A 216 -2.34 10.40 -0.60
N SER A 217 -3.01 10.85 -1.66
CA SER A 217 -2.44 11.11 -2.99
C SER A 217 -2.69 12.55 -3.40
N ALA A 218 -1.62 13.29 -3.68
CA ALA A 218 -1.69 14.65 -4.18
C ALA A 218 -1.72 14.65 -5.72
N VAL A 219 -2.81 15.16 -6.28
CA VAL A 219 -3.04 15.27 -7.72
C VAL A 219 -2.93 16.74 -8.11
N GLN A 220 -1.69 17.21 -8.25
CA GLN A 220 -1.41 18.62 -8.57
C GLN A 220 -1.76 18.99 -10.00
N ASN A 221 -1.46 18.10 -10.95
CA ASN A 221 -1.89 18.26 -12.33
C ASN A 221 -3.33 17.76 -12.45
N GLU A 222 -4.26 18.65 -12.80
CA GLU A 222 -5.68 18.32 -12.92
C GLU A 222 -5.95 17.27 -14.00
N ASP A 223 -5.07 17.16 -15.00
CA ASP A 223 -5.15 16.12 -16.03
C ASP A 223 -4.83 14.72 -15.52
N ASN A 224 -4.23 14.59 -14.33
CA ASN A 224 -3.75 13.29 -13.82
C ASN A 224 -4.73 12.61 -12.87
N LEU A 225 -5.99 13.06 -12.78
CA LEU A 225 -6.96 12.48 -11.84
C LEU A 225 -7.34 11.05 -12.20
N SER A 226 -7.61 10.76 -13.48
CA SER A 226 -7.89 9.40 -13.96
C SER A 226 -6.72 8.47 -13.64
N ILE A 227 -5.49 8.95 -13.83
CA ILE A 227 -4.28 8.22 -13.47
C ILE A 227 -4.27 7.92 -11.96
N ALA A 228 -4.46 8.92 -11.10
CA ALA A 228 -4.43 8.68 -9.65
C ALA A 228 -5.51 7.69 -9.19
N PHE A 229 -6.72 7.79 -9.73
CA PHE A 229 -7.81 6.84 -9.47
C PHE A 229 -7.45 5.45 -9.98
N SER A 230 -6.85 5.34 -11.16
CA SER A 230 -6.45 4.06 -11.73
C SER A 230 -5.43 3.33 -10.87
N GLN A 231 -4.48 4.05 -10.25
CA GLN A 231 -3.48 3.44 -9.37
C GLN A 231 -4.12 2.84 -8.11
N CYS A 232 -5.04 3.56 -7.47
CA CYS A 232 -5.76 3.05 -6.30
C CYS A 232 -6.64 1.85 -6.65
N LEU A 233 -7.38 1.95 -7.76
CA LEU A 233 -8.28 0.91 -8.22
C LEU A 233 -7.53 -0.38 -8.58
N ALA A 234 -6.39 -0.27 -9.27
CA ALA A 234 -5.52 -1.40 -9.56
C ALA A 234 -5.13 -2.18 -8.30
N GLY A 235 -4.77 -1.48 -7.22
CA GLY A 235 -4.47 -2.11 -5.94
C GLY A 235 -5.67 -2.84 -5.34
N LEU A 236 -6.83 -2.17 -5.27
CA LEU A 236 -8.05 -2.75 -4.72
C LEU A 236 -8.52 -4.01 -5.46
N LEU A 237 -8.38 -4.04 -6.79
CA LEU A 237 -8.76 -5.17 -7.64
C LEU A 237 -7.77 -6.34 -7.57
N THR A 238 -6.59 -6.15 -6.98
CA THR A 238 -5.51 -7.14 -6.92
C THR A 238 -5.14 -7.55 -5.51
N VAL A 239 -6.01 -7.31 -4.51
CA VAL A 239 -5.78 -7.81 -3.15
C VAL A 239 -5.80 -9.35 -3.14
N VAL A 240 -4.67 -9.95 -2.78
CA VAL A 240 -4.50 -11.41 -2.68
C VAL A 240 -4.50 -11.90 -1.23
N VAL A 241 -4.22 -10.99 -0.30
CA VAL A 241 -3.97 -11.25 1.12
C VAL A 241 -4.66 -10.15 1.93
N GLN A 242 -5.38 -10.54 2.97
CA GLN A 242 -6.10 -9.67 3.90
C GLN A 242 -5.59 -9.89 5.32
N ASP A 243 -5.67 -8.88 6.19
CA ASP A 243 -5.33 -8.99 7.61
C ASP A 243 -3.95 -9.62 7.90
N LEU A 244 -2.93 -9.35 7.08
CA LEU A 244 -1.58 -9.87 7.27
C LEU A 244 -1.01 -9.40 8.62
N LYS A 245 -0.50 -10.35 9.40
CA LYS A 245 0.20 -10.11 10.67
C LYS A 245 1.51 -10.85 10.68
N LEU A 246 2.59 -10.12 10.97
CA LEU A 246 3.94 -10.65 11.15
C LEU A 246 4.31 -10.58 12.63
N THR A 247 4.74 -11.68 13.23
CA THR A 247 5.21 -11.75 14.61
C THR A 247 6.66 -12.17 14.64
N LEU A 248 7.48 -11.36 15.28
CA LEU A 248 8.91 -11.52 15.43
C LEU A 248 9.18 -11.87 16.89
N THR A 249 9.80 -13.00 17.16
CA THR A 249 10.10 -13.44 18.53
C THR A 249 11.60 -13.61 18.69
N GLU A 250 12.17 -12.95 19.69
CA GLU A 250 13.57 -13.07 20.05
C GLU A 250 13.87 -14.41 20.72
N PHE A 251 15.14 -14.77 20.82
CA PHE A 251 15.58 -15.94 21.56
C PHE A 251 16.43 -15.46 22.73
N GLU A 252 15.87 -15.49 23.94
CA GLU A 252 16.42 -14.83 25.15
C GLU A 252 17.93 -15.04 25.38
N THR A 253 18.47 -16.23 25.07
CA THR A 253 19.90 -16.53 25.25
C THR A 253 20.77 -16.26 24.01
N GLU A 254 20.17 -15.89 22.88
CA GLU A 254 20.82 -15.76 21.57
C GLU A 254 20.71 -14.36 20.96
N SER A 255 19.68 -13.59 21.32
CA SER A 255 19.40 -12.27 20.75
C SER A 255 18.40 -11.48 21.58
N SER A 256 18.39 -10.17 21.36
CA SER A 256 17.28 -9.28 21.74
C SER A 256 16.91 -8.33 20.60
N ILE A 257 15.62 -8.01 20.45
CA ILE A 257 15.13 -7.08 19.44
C ILE A 257 15.28 -5.64 19.96
N GLU A 258 16.26 -4.90 19.42
CA GLU A 258 16.46 -3.48 19.75
C GLU A 258 15.43 -2.59 19.05
N ASN A 259 15.17 -2.85 17.77
CA ASN A 259 14.28 -2.03 16.95
C ASN A 259 13.65 -2.82 15.78
N VAL A 260 12.42 -2.46 15.41
CA VAL A 260 11.70 -2.99 14.25
C VAL A 260 11.17 -1.84 13.40
N SER A 261 11.83 -1.60 12.28
CA SER A 261 11.44 -0.59 11.30
C SER A 261 10.47 -1.21 10.28
N ALA A 262 9.18 -0.92 10.45
CA ALA A 262 8.11 -1.40 9.57
C ALA A 262 7.15 -0.25 9.21
N GLY A 263 7.69 0.92 8.82
CA GLY A 263 6.87 2.08 8.44
C GLY A 263 5.94 2.57 9.56
N ASN A 264 4.72 2.99 9.22
CA ASN A 264 3.69 3.43 10.19
C ASN A 264 2.68 2.33 10.57
N TYR A 265 2.98 1.07 10.24
CA TYR A 265 2.09 -0.04 10.57
C TYR A 265 1.97 -0.23 12.09
N PRO A 266 0.76 -0.48 12.63
CA PRO A 266 0.58 -0.73 14.06
C PRO A 266 1.45 -1.88 14.54
N GLN A 267 2.15 -1.66 15.65
CA GLN A 267 2.99 -2.66 16.31
C GLN A 267 2.51 -2.86 17.75
N SER A 268 2.43 -4.12 18.18
CA SER A 268 2.22 -4.49 19.58
C SER A 268 3.40 -5.31 20.08
N LYS A 269 3.87 -5.03 21.29
CA LYS A 269 4.94 -5.79 21.94
C LYS A 269 4.37 -6.67 23.05
N ASP A 270 4.81 -7.92 23.09
CA ASP A 270 4.60 -8.84 24.21
C ASP A 270 5.96 -9.03 24.90
N ILE A 271 6.11 -8.42 26.08
CA ILE A 271 7.37 -8.40 26.82
C ILE A 271 7.67 -9.78 27.40
N ASP A 272 6.65 -10.50 27.88
CA ASP A 272 6.83 -11.81 28.51
C ASP A 272 7.24 -12.86 27.46
N ALA A 273 6.72 -12.73 26.24
CA ALA A 273 7.09 -13.58 25.13
C ALA A 273 8.33 -13.10 24.34
N GLY A 274 8.88 -11.91 24.63
CA GLY A 274 9.97 -11.31 23.86
C GLY A 274 9.61 -11.10 22.38
N SER A 275 8.37 -10.69 22.08
CA SER A 275 7.86 -10.63 20.71
C SER A 275 7.28 -9.29 20.30
N VAL A 276 7.35 -9.01 18.99
CA VAL A 276 6.78 -7.83 18.33
C VAL A 276 5.87 -8.29 17.19
N THR A 277 4.61 -7.89 17.20
CA THR A 277 3.65 -8.16 16.13
C THR A 277 3.36 -6.90 15.33
N ILE A 278 3.57 -6.95 14.02
CA ILE A 278 3.23 -5.90 13.05
C ILE A 278 1.92 -6.28 12.35
N SER A 279 0.96 -5.36 12.34
CA SER A 279 -0.33 -5.52 11.63
C SER A 279 -0.31 -4.76 10.31
N PHE A 280 -0.17 -5.50 9.22
CA PHE A 280 0.00 -5.00 7.87
C PHE A 280 -1.33 -4.75 7.15
N GLY A 281 -2.39 -5.48 7.50
CA GLY A 281 -3.65 -5.45 6.76
C GLY A 281 -3.50 -6.08 5.38
N ASP A 282 -4.07 -5.46 4.36
CA ASP A 282 -4.15 -6.05 3.01
C ASP A 282 -2.85 -5.91 2.22
N LEU A 283 -2.54 -6.89 1.37
CA LEU A 283 -1.40 -6.89 0.44
C LEU A 283 -1.87 -7.21 -0.98
N TYR A 284 -1.45 -6.40 -1.96
CA TYR A 284 -1.78 -6.57 -3.37
C TYR A 284 -0.87 -7.59 -4.05
N ASP A 285 -1.28 -8.10 -5.20
CA ASP A 285 -0.44 -8.99 -6.01
C ASP A 285 0.85 -8.26 -6.41
N LYS A 286 1.97 -8.93 -6.16
CA LYS A 286 3.34 -8.40 -6.32
C LYS A 286 3.65 -7.12 -5.51
N GLU A 287 2.81 -6.72 -4.55
CA GLU A 287 3.17 -5.69 -3.58
C GLU A 287 4.20 -6.25 -2.60
N ILE A 288 5.21 -5.45 -2.29
CA ILE A 288 6.33 -5.82 -1.44
C ILE A 288 6.32 -4.95 -0.19
N ARG A 289 6.48 -5.59 0.99
CA ARG A 289 6.68 -4.90 2.27
C ARG A 289 7.93 -5.39 2.94
N LYS A 290 8.82 -4.44 3.23
CA LYS A 290 10.08 -4.68 3.91
C LYS A 290 9.98 -4.36 5.41
N VAL A 291 10.62 -5.16 6.23
CA VAL A 291 10.82 -4.92 7.66
C VAL A 291 12.29 -5.04 7.98
N LEU A 292 12.86 -4.02 8.59
CA LEU A 292 14.24 -4.07 9.07
C LEU A 292 14.27 -4.28 10.58
N VAL A 293 14.83 -5.40 11.01
CA VAL A 293 14.95 -5.81 12.41
C VAL A 293 16.39 -5.61 12.85
N HIS A 294 16.59 -4.85 13.92
CA HIS A 294 17.89 -4.68 14.57
C HIS A 294 17.94 -5.59 15.79
N LEU A 295 18.86 -6.56 15.76
CA LEU A 295 19.10 -7.50 16.84
C LEU A 295 20.41 -7.15 17.54
N LEU A 296 20.41 -7.23 18.87
CA LEU A 296 21.63 -7.30 19.67
C LEU A 296 21.90 -8.77 19.99
N LEU A 297 23.04 -9.27 19.53
CA LEU A 297 23.49 -10.63 19.83
C LEU A 297 24.46 -10.58 21.02
N PRO A 298 24.21 -11.34 22.11
CA PRO A 298 25.08 -11.34 23.28
C PRO A 298 26.39 -12.07 22.99
N SER A 299 27.39 -11.87 23.85
CA SER A 299 28.64 -12.62 23.81
C SER A 299 28.43 -14.09 24.18
N ILE A 300 29.06 -15.01 23.46
CA ILE A 300 28.98 -16.46 23.70
C ILE A 300 30.36 -17.09 23.91
N PRO A 301 30.48 -18.17 24.71
CA PRO A 301 31.77 -18.71 25.11
C PRO A 301 32.49 -19.54 24.02
N LYS A 302 31.75 -20.05 23.03
CA LYS A 302 32.29 -20.91 21.97
C LYS A 302 31.54 -20.71 20.65
N PRO A 303 32.22 -20.80 19.50
CA PRO A 303 31.59 -20.80 18.18
C PRO A 303 30.51 -21.86 18.04
N ARG A 304 29.36 -21.49 17.44
CA ARG A 304 28.23 -22.38 17.15
C ARG A 304 27.19 -21.68 16.27
N GLY A 305 26.31 -22.47 15.65
CA GLY A 305 25.07 -21.97 15.08
C GLY A 305 24.10 -21.52 16.19
N ALA A 306 23.49 -20.36 15.99
CA ALA A 306 22.51 -19.77 16.89
C ALA A 306 21.24 -19.41 16.12
N ILE A 307 20.08 -19.74 16.69
CA ILE A 307 18.80 -19.27 16.18
C ILE A 307 18.53 -17.93 16.84
N VAL A 308 18.56 -16.85 16.06
CA VAL A 308 18.54 -15.48 16.59
C VAL A 308 17.20 -14.78 16.40
N LEU A 309 16.29 -15.33 15.60
CA LEU A 309 14.96 -14.76 15.40
C LEU A 309 13.99 -15.81 14.90
N LYS A 310 12.79 -15.85 15.47
CA LYS A 310 11.66 -16.65 14.99
C LYS A 310 10.67 -15.72 14.30
N ILE A 311 10.22 -16.12 13.12
CA ILE A 311 9.33 -15.32 12.27
C ILE A 311 8.07 -16.13 12.02
N ASP A 312 6.94 -15.66 12.56
CA ASP A 312 5.62 -16.22 12.33
C ASP A 312 4.78 -15.22 11.54
N TYR A 313 3.97 -15.67 10.58
CA TYR A 313 2.98 -14.80 9.97
C TYR A 313 1.69 -15.55 9.63
N ASN A 314 0.60 -14.79 9.63
CA ASN A 314 -0.72 -15.27 9.27
C ASN A 314 -1.46 -14.21 8.48
N TYR A 315 -2.40 -14.65 7.65
CA TYR A 315 -3.23 -13.78 6.84
C TYR A 315 -4.54 -14.48 6.48
N SER A 316 -5.50 -13.71 6.00
CA SER A 316 -6.75 -14.22 5.44
C SER A 316 -6.75 -14.09 3.91
N THR A 317 -7.40 -15.01 3.21
CA THR A 317 -7.67 -14.89 1.77
C THR A 317 -9.02 -15.53 1.47
N GLY A 318 -9.89 -14.84 0.73
CA GLY A 318 -11.28 -15.30 0.52
C GLY A 318 -12.07 -15.52 1.83
N GLY A 319 -11.69 -14.84 2.92
CA GLY A 319 -12.29 -15.03 4.25
C GLY A 319 -11.81 -16.28 5.01
N ILE A 320 -10.77 -16.98 4.53
CA ILE A 320 -10.13 -18.12 5.19
C ILE A 320 -8.82 -17.67 5.82
N LEU A 321 -8.66 -17.90 7.13
CA LEU A 321 -7.41 -17.63 7.85
C LEU A 321 -6.38 -18.74 7.56
N PHE A 322 -5.19 -18.34 7.14
CA PHE A 322 -4.03 -19.19 6.92
C PHE A 322 -2.90 -18.82 7.88
N ARG A 323 -2.26 -19.82 8.46
CA ARG A 323 -1.10 -19.66 9.35
C ARG A 323 0.09 -20.35 8.70
N VAL A 324 1.16 -19.60 8.48
CA VAL A 324 2.36 -20.13 7.83
C VAL A 324 3.23 -20.84 8.87
N ASN A 325 3.95 -21.87 8.42
CA ASN A 325 4.98 -22.50 9.25
C ASN A 325 6.04 -21.45 9.65
N PRO A 326 6.48 -21.44 10.92
CA PRO A 326 7.42 -20.43 11.38
C PRO A 326 8.80 -20.60 10.75
N GLU A 327 9.38 -19.50 10.27
CA GLU A 327 10.76 -19.45 9.80
C GLU A 327 11.72 -19.06 10.92
N ARG A 328 12.99 -19.39 10.74
CA ARG A 328 14.05 -19.15 11.74
C ARG A 328 15.27 -18.55 11.08
N VAL A 329 15.79 -17.48 11.66
CA VAL A 329 17.07 -16.90 11.27
C VAL A 329 18.17 -17.61 12.04
N ILE A 330 19.06 -18.28 11.30
CA ILE A 330 20.21 -18.99 11.86
C ILE A 330 21.48 -18.23 11.48
N ILE A 331 22.34 -18.00 12.47
CA ILE A 331 23.62 -17.30 12.31
C ILE A 331 24.74 -18.18 12.84
N GLU A 332 25.83 -18.28 12.07
CA GLU A 332 27.04 -18.92 12.53
C GLU A 332 27.90 -17.95 13.34
N ARG A 333 28.04 -18.21 14.63
CA ARG A 333 28.84 -17.39 15.56
C ARG A 333 30.30 -17.88 15.55
N LYS A 334 31.27 -17.02 15.21
CA LYS A 334 32.70 -17.39 15.02
C LYS A 334 33.66 -16.49 15.81
N GLU A 335 34.82 -17.05 16.20
CA GLU A 335 35.91 -16.30 16.88
C GLU A 335 36.59 -15.28 15.95
N THR A 336 36.84 -15.69 14.71
CA THR A 336 37.46 -14.83 13.70
C THR A 336 36.51 -14.73 12.51
N LEU A 337 36.13 -13.51 12.17
CA LEU A 337 35.35 -13.22 10.97
C LEU A 337 36.25 -12.67 9.87
N VAL A 338 35.94 -13.06 8.64
CA VAL A 338 36.25 -12.20 7.48
C VAL A 338 35.18 -11.12 7.48
N GLU A 339 35.59 -9.86 7.40
CA GLU A 339 34.66 -8.73 7.41
C GLU A 339 33.73 -8.84 6.18
N GLU A 340 32.51 -9.32 6.41
CA GLU A 340 31.47 -9.37 5.40
C GLU A 340 30.79 -8.00 5.35
N ALA A 341 30.76 -7.38 4.18
CA ALA A 341 29.98 -6.17 3.97
C ALA A 341 28.49 -6.41 4.27
N GLU A 342 27.77 -5.37 4.67
CA GLU A 342 26.31 -5.46 4.77
C GLU A 342 25.71 -5.80 3.41
N LYS A 343 24.61 -6.57 3.40
CA LYS A 343 23.93 -6.90 2.14
C LYS A 343 23.44 -5.60 1.48
N GLU A 344 23.55 -5.53 0.16
CA GLU A 344 23.17 -4.34 -0.61
C GLU A 344 21.72 -3.92 -0.33
N ASP A 345 20.78 -4.88 -0.34
CA ASP A 345 19.36 -4.59 -0.11
C ASP A 345 19.07 -4.07 1.31
N VAL A 346 19.82 -4.55 2.30
CA VAL A 346 19.72 -4.08 3.70
C VAL A 346 20.20 -2.62 3.78
N THR A 347 21.32 -2.32 3.13
CA THR A 347 21.89 -0.97 3.07
C THR A 347 20.96 -0.01 2.32
N MET A 348 20.36 -0.47 1.21
CA MET A 348 19.42 0.32 0.43
C MET A 348 18.14 0.64 1.22
N GLU A 349 17.62 -0.32 1.98
CA GLU A 349 16.45 -0.08 2.83
C GLU A 349 16.77 0.88 3.98
N ASP A 350 17.96 0.79 4.60
CA ASP A 350 18.43 1.79 5.57
C ASP A 350 18.47 3.20 4.96
N ASN A 351 19.04 3.35 3.75
CA ASN A 351 19.10 4.63 3.05
C ASN A 351 17.69 5.18 2.78
N ARG A 352 16.75 4.33 2.35
CA ARG A 352 15.34 4.71 2.14
C ARG A 352 14.69 5.17 3.44
N LEU A 353 14.86 4.44 4.53
CA LEU A 353 14.30 4.79 5.84
C LEU A 353 14.87 6.11 6.35
N PHE A 354 16.17 6.33 6.13
CA PHE A 354 16.83 7.59 6.45
C PHE A 354 16.23 8.75 5.64
N VAL A 355 16.13 8.61 4.32
CA VAL A 355 15.50 9.62 3.44
C VAL A 355 14.06 9.91 3.87
N ALA A 356 13.26 8.88 4.13
CA ALA A 356 11.87 9.03 4.58
C ALA A 356 11.76 9.76 5.93
N LYS A 357 12.65 9.46 6.88
CA LYS A 357 12.71 10.16 8.17
C LYS A 357 13.09 11.63 7.98
N THR A 358 14.11 11.91 7.17
CA THR A 358 14.57 13.29 6.93
C THR A 358 13.51 14.13 6.22
N MET A 359 12.71 13.55 5.31
CA MET A 359 11.55 14.23 4.74
C MET A 359 10.55 14.69 5.81
N LYS A 360 10.26 13.86 6.81
CA LYS A 360 9.36 14.23 7.93
C LYS A 360 9.94 15.38 8.76
N GLU A 361 11.23 15.33 9.06
CA GLU A 361 11.92 16.40 9.78
C GLU A 361 11.89 17.72 8.99
N ALA A 362 12.19 17.66 7.69
CA ALA A 362 12.10 18.80 6.78
C ALA A 362 10.67 19.36 6.70
N ARG A 363 9.62 18.51 6.71
CA ARG A 363 8.23 18.98 6.82
C ARG A 363 8.01 19.80 8.06
N SER A 364 8.45 19.29 9.21
CA SER A 364 8.25 19.94 10.49
C SER A 364 8.89 21.33 10.47
N MET A 365 10.13 21.44 9.97
CA MET A 365 10.83 22.72 9.83
C MET A 365 10.12 23.66 8.86
N ALA A 366 9.69 23.16 7.70
CA ALA A 366 8.99 23.95 6.70
C ALA A 366 7.62 24.47 7.22
N ASN A 367 6.91 23.68 8.03
CA ASN A 367 5.68 24.09 8.70
C ASN A 367 5.92 25.23 9.70
N ASP A 368 7.07 25.22 10.36
CA ASP A 368 7.52 26.27 11.28
C ASP A 368 8.12 27.49 10.53
N LYS A 369 7.92 27.57 9.21
CA LYS A 369 8.46 28.61 8.32
C LYS A 369 10.00 28.66 8.26
N ARG A 370 10.68 27.58 8.65
CA ARG A 370 12.14 27.42 8.60
C ARG A 370 12.55 26.69 7.32
N LEU A 371 12.23 27.28 6.16
CA LEU A 371 12.43 26.64 4.85
C LEU A 371 13.90 26.40 4.50
N GLU A 372 14.80 27.30 4.87
CA GLU A 372 16.23 27.11 4.60
C GLU A 372 16.77 25.91 5.38
N GLU A 373 16.45 25.80 6.67
CA GLU A 373 16.82 24.62 7.48
C GLU A 373 16.19 23.33 6.97
N ALA A 374 14.94 23.39 6.50
CA ALA A 374 14.28 22.25 5.86
C ALA A 374 15.01 21.82 4.58
N ARG A 375 15.46 22.78 3.76
CA ARG A 375 16.22 22.51 2.53
C ARG A 375 17.60 21.95 2.83
N ASP A 376 18.30 22.49 3.83
CA ASP A 376 19.58 21.95 4.29
C ASP A 376 19.44 20.48 4.69
N LYS A 377 18.37 20.12 5.40
CA LYS A 377 18.06 18.71 5.71
C LYS A 377 17.86 17.83 4.48
N ILE A 378 17.17 18.33 3.46
CA ILE A 378 17.00 17.58 2.21
C ILE A 378 18.33 17.44 1.46
N VAL A 379 19.21 18.44 1.50
CA VAL A 379 20.57 18.36 0.94
C VAL A 379 21.42 17.34 1.70
N ASP A 380 21.35 17.31 3.03
CA ASP A 380 22.02 16.29 3.84
C ASP A 380 21.55 14.88 3.45
N ALA A 381 20.24 14.69 3.27
CA ALA A 381 19.68 13.43 2.79
C ALA A 381 20.18 13.05 1.39
N GLN A 382 20.32 14.03 0.50
CA GLN A 382 20.86 13.80 -0.84
C GLN A 382 22.32 13.36 -0.76
N ASN A 383 23.16 14.06 0.00
CA ASN A 383 24.58 13.70 0.14
C ASN A 383 24.74 12.30 0.76
N MET A 384 23.97 11.98 1.81
CA MET A 384 24.02 10.66 2.43
C MET A 384 23.53 9.55 1.50
N LEU A 385 22.51 9.83 0.66
CA LEU A 385 22.08 8.89 -0.37
C LEU A 385 23.22 8.63 -1.38
N GLU A 386 23.88 9.68 -1.88
CA GLU A 386 24.99 9.54 -2.83
C GLU A 386 26.16 8.73 -2.25
N ASP A 387 26.55 9.00 -1.00
CA ASP A 387 27.60 8.27 -0.30
C ASP A 387 27.21 6.79 -0.09
N GLY A 388 25.95 6.54 0.29
CA GLY A 388 25.42 5.22 0.59
C GLY A 388 25.16 4.33 -0.65
N VAL A 389 25.20 4.90 -1.85
CA VAL A 389 24.91 4.22 -3.12
C VAL A 389 26.04 4.34 -4.14
N ALA A 390 27.25 4.71 -3.69
CA ALA A 390 28.42 4.93 -4.56
C ALA A 390 28.78 3.73 -5.47
N PHE A 391 28.34 2.52 -5.11
CA PHE A 391 28.55 1.28 -5.86
C PHE A 391 27.30 0.78 -6.61
N VAL A 392 26.17 1.49 -6.53
CA VAL A 392 24.94 1.14 -7.24
C VAL A 392 25.01 1.73 -8.64
N ASP A 393 25.20 0.87 -9.65
CA ASP A 393 25.20 1.24 -11.06
C ASP A 393 23.93 0.73 -11.78
N GLU A 394 23.79 1.01 -13.07
CA GLU A 394 22.63 0.61 -13.90
C GLU A 394 22.36 -0.91 -13.92
N SER A 395 23.33 -1.74 -13.53
CA SER A 395 23.18 -3.20 -13.45
C SER A 395 22.62 -3.67 -12.10
N SER A 396 22.63 -2.83 -11.07
CA SER A 396 22.08 -3.16 -9.76
C SER A 396 20.54 -3.23 -9.80
N PRO A 397 19.93 -4.23 -9.12
CA PRO A 397 18.47 -4.29 -8.97
C PRO A 397 17.90 -3.08 -8.22
N ASN A 398 18.73 -2.37 -7.44
CA ASN A 398 18.33 -1.21 -6.64
C ASN A 398 18.49 0.12 -7.39
N TYR A 399 19.08 0.14 -8.58
CA TYR A 399 19.35 1.37 -9.34
C TYR A 399 18.11 2.24 -9.55
N SER A 400 17.01 1.63 -9.98
CA SER A 400 15.74 2.35 -10.21
C SER A 400 15.22 3.02 -8.93
N MET A 401 15.38 2.35 -7.78
CA MET A 401 14.97 2.90 -6.49
C MET A 401 15.81 4.11 -6.09
N VAL A 402 17.13 4.05 -6.30
CA VAL A 402 18.03 5.18 -6.05
C VAL A 402 17.67 6.38 -6.91
N GLU A 403 17.44 6.17 -8.21
CA GLU A 403 17.04 7.25 -9.13
C GLU A 403 15.70 7.89 -8.73
N MET A 404 14.73 7.09 -8.26
CA MET A 404 13.46 7.61 -7.76
C MET A 404 13.63 8.44 -6.48
N LEU A 405 14.46 8.00 -5.53
CA LEU A 405 14.76 8.77 -4.31
C LEU A 405 15.52 10.07 -4.62
N ARG A 406 16.51 10.02 -5.52
CA ARG A 406 17.23 11.21 -6.01
C ARG A 406 16.25 12.21 -6.62
N PHE A 407 15.38 11.74 -7.50
CA PHE A 407 14.39 12.59 -8.14
C PHE A 407 13.43 13.20 -7.10
N GLU A 408 12.95 12.42 -6.14
CA GLU A 408 12.04 12.88 -5.09
C GLU A 408 12.67 14.00 -4.24
N LEU A 409 13.92 13.82 -3.78
CA LEU A 409 14.68 14.84 -3.03
C LEU A 409 14.91 16.12 -3.86
N GLN A 410 15.27 15.98 -5.13
CA GLN A 410 15.44 17.13 -6.03
C GLN A 410 14.14 17.90 -6.27
N GLN A 411 13.02 17.18 -6.39
CA GLN A 411 11.70 17.80 -6.51
C GLN A 411 11.34 18.55 -5.24
N LEU A 412 11.60 18.00 -4.05
CA LEU A 412 11.38 18.69 -2.79
C LEU A 412 12.17 19.99 -2.67
N LEU A 413 13.46 19.99 -3.05
CA LEU A 413 14.27 21.21 -3.07
C LEU A 413 13.67 22.29 -3.97
N ARG A 414 13.06 21.91 -5.10
CA ARG A 414 12.37 22.84 -6.00
C ARG A 414 11.08 23.36 -5.38
N LEU A 415 10.33 22.49 -4.70
CA LEU A 415 9.04 22.82 -4.09
C LEU A 415 9.17 23.55 -2.75
N MET A 416 10.37 23.63 -2.16
CA MET A 416 10.65 24.39 -0.92
C MET A 416 11.29 25.77 -1.17
N LYS A 417 11.33 26.24 -2.43
CA LYS A 417 11.98 27.52 -2.80
C LYS A 417 11.35 28.77 -2.16
N SER A 418 10.04 28.75 -1.91
CA SER A 418 9.32 29.82 -1.24
C SER A 418 8.15 29.25 -0.45
N GLU A 419 7.62 30.03 0.50
CA GLU A 419 6.49 29.64 1.32
C GLU A 419 5.25 29.33 0.48
N ASP A 420 4.92 30.15 -0.53
CA ASP A 420 3.78 29.93 -1.41
C ASP A 420 3.88 28.63 -2.23
N ILE A 421 5.07 28.34 -2.79
CA ILE A 421 5.30 27.10 -3.53
C ILE A 421 5.21 25.90 -2.59
N TYR A 422 5.80 26.03 -1.40
CA TYR A 422 5.75 24.96 -0.40
C TYR A 422 4.32 24.69 0.03
N GLU A 423 3.53 25.71 0.38
CA GLU A 423 2.17 25.52 0.86
C GLU A 423 1.27 24.86 -0.20
N LYS A 424 1.32 25.33 -1.45
CA LYS A 424 0.46 24.85 -2.53
C LYS A 424 0.91 23.53 -3.15
N GLN A 425 2.21 23.27 -3.20
CA GLN A 425 2.76 22.13 -3.94
C GLN A 425 3.71 21.27 -3.08
N GLY A 426 4.61 21.88 -2.31
CA GLY A 426 5.58 21.15 -1.49
C GLY A 426 4.96 20.30 -0.38
N ARG A 427 4.02 20.86 0.39
CA ARG A 427 3.30 20.23 1.48
C ARG A 427 2.48 19.02 0.99
N PRO A 428 1.56 19.14 0.00
CA PRO A 428 0.81 17.99 -0.49
C PRO A 428 1.72 16.91 -1.11
N PHE A 429 2.78 17.31 -1.83
CA PHE A 429 3.78 16.37 -2.34
C PHE A 429 4.39 15.56 -1.21
N LEU A 430 4.92 16.24 -0.18
CA LEU A 430 5.65 15.60 0.89
C LEU A 430 4.76 14.73 1.79
N LEU A 431 3.51 15.13 2.03
CA LEU A 431 2.52 14.29 2.73
C LEU A 431 2.18 13.00 1.94
N SER A 432 2.18 13.07 0.61
CA SER A 432 1.98 11.89 -0.25
C SER A 432 3.24 11.00 -0.27
N SER A 433 4.45 11.59 -0.32
CA SER A 433 5.72 10.87 -0.16
C SER A 433 5.81 10.14 1.17
N GLU A 434 5.50 10.82 2.27
CA GLU A 434 5.48 10.22 3.62
C GLU A 434 4.51 9.04 3.68
N THR A 435 3.27 9.22 3.19
CA THR A 435 2.30 8.12 3.10
C THR A 435 2.88 6.93 2.36
N SER A 436 3.47 7.17 1.19
CA SER A 436 3.95 6.08 0.34
C SER A 436 5.10 5.32 0.97
N HIS A 437 6.05 6.01 1.60
CA HIS A 437 7.16 5.37 2.31
C HIS A 437 6.74 4.66 3.59
N ASP A 438 5.80 5.23 4.34
CA ASP A 438 5.30 4.66 5.59
C ASP A 438 4.48 3.40 5.35
N ARG A 439 3.67 3.39 4.29
CA ARG A 439 2.89 2.23 3.88
C ARG A 439 3.67 1.28 2.96
N GLN A 440 4.79 1.72 2.38
CA GLN A 440 5.46 1.00 1.28
C GLN A 440 4.47 0.62 0.18
N ARG A 441 3.60 1.58 -0.15
CA ARG A 441 2.50 1.42 -1.10
C ARG A 441 2.48 2.63 -1.99
N PHE A 442 2.19 2.44 -3.27
CA PHE A 442 2.09 3.55 -4.20
C PHE A 442 1.03 4.57 -3.72
N ALA A 443 1.41 5.84 -3.75
CA ALA A 443 0.51 6.98 -3.62
C ALA A 443 0.96 8.02 -4.63
N SER A 444 0.01 8.58 -5.39
CA SER A 444 0.34 9.54 -6.43
C SER A 444 0.96 10.78 -5.79
N ARG A 445 2.14 11.14 -6.31
CA ARG A 445 2.91 12.29 -5.88
C ARG A 445 3.67 12.85 -7.07
N GLY A 446 3.39 14.09 -7.45
CA GLY A 446 4.06 14.78 -8.55
C GLY A 446 4.02 14.02 -9.89
N ASN A 447 5.19 13.84 -10.51
CA ASN A 447 5.34 13.15 -11.79
C ASN A 447 5.15 11.64 -11.62
N VAL A 448 3.95 11.15 -11.97
CA VAL A 448 3.52 9.76 -11.86
C VAL A 448 4.21 8.80 -12.81
N ASP A 449 4.89 9.29 -13.86
CA ASP A 449 5.66 8.43 -14.79
C ASP A 449 7.03 8.05 -14.22
N ARG A 450 7.67 9.00 -13.54
CA ARG A 450 9.01 8.81 -12.97
C ARG A 450 8.98 8.31 -11.53
N MET A 451 8.03 8.77 -10.72
CA MET A 451 7.91 8.36 -9.31
C MET A 451 6.97 7.16 -9.19
N ARG A 452 7.51 5.97 -9.45
CA ARG A 452 6.79 4.68 -9.43
C ARG A 452 7.13 3.80 -8.23
N LEU A 453 7.83 4.34 -7.22
CA LEU A 453 8.24 3.55 -6.07
C LEU A 453 7.00 2.91 -5.40
N PHE A 454 7.07 1.60 -5.18
CA PHE A 454 5.98 0.74 -4.68
C PHE A 454 4.79 0.51 -5.63
N ALA A 455 4.91 0.86 -6.92
CA ALA A 455 3.90 0.49 -7.91
C ALA A 455 3.97 -1.01 -8.25
N THR A 456 2.81 -1.65 -8.40
CA THR A 456 2.69 -3.03 -8.87
C THR A 456 2.62 -3.10 -10.40
N PRO A 457 2.80 -4.28 -11.02
CA PRO A 457 2.60 -4.45 -12.46
C PRO A 457 1.21 -4.01 -12.93
N ARG A 458 0.14 -4.36 -12.20
CA ARG A 458 -1.23 -3.93 -12.51
C ARG A 458 -1.37 -2.40 -12.49
N MET A 459 -0.74 -1.74 -11.52
CA MET A 459 -0.71 -0.28 -11.44
C MET A 459 -0.01 0.35 -12.66
N ASN A 460 1.05 -0.26 -13.19
CA ASN A 460 1.71 0.19 -14.43
C ASN A 460 0.81 0.00 -15.65
N SER A 461 0.11 -1.12 -15.76
CA SER A 461 -0.88 -1.34 -16.83
C SER A 461 -2.00 -0.28 -16.77
N TYR A 462 -2.54 -0.02 -15.58
CA TYR A 462 -3.62 0.96 -15.39
C TYR A 462 -3.17 2.40 -15.59
N LEU A 463 -1.87 2.70 -15.44
CA LEU A 463 -1.32 3.99 -15.82
C LEU A 463 -1.46 4.21 -17.34
N GLU A 464 -1.01 3.24 -18.14
CA GLU A 464 -1.06 3.34 -19.61
C GLU A 464 -2.50 3.31 -20.14
N GLN A 465 -3.35 2.45 -19.57
CA GLN A 465 -4.77 2.42 -19.93
C GLN A 465 -5.49 3.73 -19.57
N ALA A 466 -5.18 4.34 -18.41
CA ALA A 466 -5.77 5.63 -18.03
C ALA A 466 -5.33 6.76 -18.97
N LYS A 467 -4.06 6.83 -19.34
CA LYS A 467 -3.57 7.80 -20.34
C LYS A 467 -4.28 7.63 -21.69
N ALA A 468 -4.35 6.40 -22.19
CA ALA A 468 -5.01 6.11 -23.44
C ALA A 468 -6.51 6.44 -23.40
N PHE A 469 -7.16 6.25 -22.24
CA PHE A 469 -8.55 6.61 -22.02
C PHE A 469 -8.76 8.13 -21.95
N ASP A 470 -7.88 8.87 -21.29
CA ASP A 470 -7.95 10.33 -21.23
C ASP A 470 -7.73 10.96 -22.63
N GLU A 471 -6.91 10.34 -23.48
CA GLU A 471 -6.71 10.73 -24.88
C GLU A 471 -7.95 10.46 -25.76
N ASP A 472 -8.60 9.30 -25.58
CA ASP A 472 -9.79 8.92 -26.34
C ASP A 472 -10.75 8.05 -25.50
N PRO A 473 -11.72 8.66 -24.79
CA PRO A 473 -12.67 7.95 -23.94
C PRO A 473 -13.64 7.04 -24.70
N THR A 474 -13.67 7.13 -26.03
CA THR A 474 -14.56 6.33 -26.89
C THR A 474 -14.00 4.94 -27.19
N LYS A 475 -12.69 4.73 -26.98
CA LYS A 475 -12.07 3.42 -27.16
C LYS A 475 -12.60 2.42 -26.12
N PRO A 476 -12.73 1.14 -26.49
CA PRO A 476 -13.02 0.08 -25.54
C PRO A 476 -11.94 0.05 -24.45
N LEU A 477 -12.38 -0.06 -23.21
CA LEU A 477 -11.52 -0.24 -22.05
C LEU A 477 -11.84 -1.62 -21.46
N PRO A 478 -10.86 -2.55 -21.37
CA PRO A 478 -11.11 -3.84 -20.72
C PRO A 478 -11.55 -3.63 -19.27
N ASN A 479 -12.37 -4.51 -18.71
CA ASN A 479 -12.64 -4.50 -17.28
C ASN A 479 -11.59 -5.33 -16.52
N ALA A 480 -11.71 -5.41 -15.19
CA ALA A 480 -10.78 -6.12 -14.31
C ALA A 480 -10.68 -7.63 -14.58
N ASP A 481 -11.74 -8.27 -15.08
CA ASP A 481 -11.73 -9.71 -15.39
C ASP A 481 -11.06 -9.97 -16.75
N ASP A 482 -11.28 -9.10 -17.74
CA ASP A 482 -10.59 -9.16 -19.04
C ASP A 482 -9.06 -9.03 -18.85
N ASP A 483 -8.69 -8.02 -18.07
CA ASP A 483 -7.34 -7.73 -17.59
C ASP A 483 -6.69 -8.91 -16.85
N LEU A 484 -7.45 -9.64 -16.04
CA LEU A 484 -6.97 -10.81 -15.31
C LEU A 484 -6.77 -11.99 -16.28
N ASN A 485 -7.69 -12.20 -17.20
CA ASN A 485 -7.57 -13.25 -18.20
C ASN A 485 -6.31 -13.04 -19.07
N GLU A 486 -6.03 -11.82 -19.51
CA GLU A 486 -4.82 -11.49 -20.27
C GLU A 486 -3.53 -11.77 -19.48
N GLU A 487 -3.49 -11.39 -18.19
CA GLU A 487 -2.34 -11.69 -17.33
C GLU A 487 -2.12 -13.20 -17.13
N LEU A 488 -3.20 -13.98 -17.03
CA LEU A 488 -3.12 -15.44 -16.87
C LEU A 488 -2.74 -16.16 -18.16
N GLU A 489 -3.10 -15.61 -19.31
CA GLU A 489 -2.60 -16.09 -20.60
C GLU A 489 -1.09 -15.81 -20.74
N ALA A 490 -0.61 -14.67 -20.23
CA ALA A 490 0.80 -14.30 -20.24
C ALA A 490 1.65 -15.08 -19.21
N ASP A 491 1.11 -15.37 -18.02
CA ASP A 491 1.74 -16.17 -16.96
C ASP A 491 0.79 -17.23 -16.39
N PRO A 492 0.65 -18.40 -17.06
CA PRO A 492 -0.25 -19.46 -16.62
C PRO A 492 0.11 -20.09 -15.27
N LEU A 493 1.35 -19.93 -14.81
CA LEU A 493 1.82 -20.50 -13.54
C LEU A 493 1.71 -19.51 -12.38
N GLY A 494 1.64 -18.20 -12.65
CA GLY A 494 1.50 -17.12 -11.68
C GLY A 494 0.57 -17.43 -10.50
N PRO A 495 -0.67 -17.93 -10.71
CA PRO A 495 -1.61 -18.24 -9.64
C PRO A 495 -1.15 -19.31 -8.64
N ILE A 496 -0.32 -20.26 -9.08
CA ILE A 496 0.07 -21.45 -8.31
C ILE A 496 1.53 -21.40 -7.84
N VAL A 497 2.37 -20.52 -8.39
CA VAL A 497 3.80 -20.41 -8.03
C VAL A 497 3.99 -20.22 -6.53
N GLY A 498 3.17 -19.38 -5.89
CA GLY A 498 3.22 -19.16 -4.44
C GLY A 498 2.96 -20.44 -3.63
N ALA A 499 1.89 -21.15 -3.97
CA ALA A 499 1.54 -22.42 -3.31
C ALA A 499 2.62 -23.49 -3.53
N LEU A 500 3.14 -23.61 -4.76
CA LEU A 500 4.24 -24.53 -5.07
C LEU A 500 5.49 -24.21 -4.24
N SER A 501 5.87 -22.94 -4.15
CA SER A 501 7.00 -22.49 -3.32
C SER A 501 6.81 -22.89 -1.85
N TYR A 502 5.62 -22.63 -1.28
CA TYR A 502 5.29 -22.99 0.09
C TYR A 502 5.41 -24.50 0.37
N TYR A 503 4.86 -25.35 -0.51
CA TYR A 503 4.92 -26.79 -0.33
C TYR A 503 6.34 -27.34 -0.49
N ILE A 504 7.14 -26.78 -1.41
CA ILE A 504 8.55 -27.14 -1.56
C ILE A 504 9.33 -26.77 -0.30
N GLN A 505 9.17 -25.54 0.22
CA GLN A 505 9.84 -25.10 1.45
C GLN A 505 9.44 -25.96 2.65
N SER A 506 8.15 -26.26 2.80
CA SER A 506 7.65 -27.13 3.88
C SER A 506 8.23 -28.54 3.80
N ALA A 507 8.41 -29.09 2.59
CA ALA A 507 9.06 -30.38 2.40
C ALA A 507 10.56 -30.34 2.77
N ILE A 508 11.28 -29.28 2.36
CA ILE A 508 12.69 -29.08 2.71
C ILE A 508 12.87 -29.01 4.24
N GLN A 509 12.07 -28.20 4.92
CA GLN A 509 12.10 -28.07 6.38
C GLN A 509 11.83 -29.40 7.09
N SER A 510 10.85 -30.17 6.59
CA SER A 510 10.52 -31.48 7.13
C SER A 510 11.71 -32.46 6.98
N LEU A 511 12.38 -32.47 5.83
CA LEU A 511 13.57 -33.30 5.60
C LEU A 511 14.75 -32.90 6.48
N GLN A 512 14.99 -31.59 6.67
CA GLN A 512 16.03 -31.09 7.58
C GLN A 512 15.75 -31.46 9.04
N ALA A 513 14.49 -31.38 9.48
CA ALA A 513 14.10 -31.80 10.82
C ALA A 513 14.36 -33.30 11.04
N ILE A 514 14.05 -34.14 10.05
CA ILE A 514 14.32 -35.59 10.10
C ILE A 514 15.84 -35.84 10.18
N ASP A 515 16.65 -35.19 9.35
CA ASP A 515 18.12 -35.35 9.37
C ASP A 515 18.73 -34.94 10.72
N ASN A 516 18.25 -33.85 11.31
CA ASN A 516 18.68 -33.40 12.65
C ASN A 516 18.32 -34.42 13.75
N ILE A 517 17.12 -35.03 13.70
CA ILE A 517 16.73 -36.09 14.63
C ILE A 517 17.67 -37.29 14.48
N ILE A 518 18.04 -37.67 13.25
CA ILE A 518 18.96 -38.79 12.99
C ILE A 518 20.37 -38.50 13.52
N LYS A 519 20.87 -37.27 13.35
CA LYS A 519 22.20 -36.86 13.83
C LYS A 519 22.29 -36.73 15.35
N ASN A 520 21.24 -36.21 15.99
CA ASN A 520 21.22 -35.96 17.44
C ASN A 520 20.67 -37.14 18.26
N GLY A 521 20.01 -38.11 17.62
CA GLY A 521 19.49 -39.33 18.24
C GLY A 521 20.52 -40.45 18.41
N ARG A 522 21.82 -40.15 18.31
CA ARG A 522 22.94 -41.08 18.55
C ARG A 522 23.74 -40.69 19.78
#